data_AF-A0A7V5XD12-F1
#
_entry.id   AF-A0A7V5XD12-F1
#
_cell.length_a   1.000
_cell.length_b   1.000
_cell.length_c   1.000
_cell.angle_alpha   90.00
_cell.angle_beta   90.00
_cell.angle_gamma   90.00
#
_symmetry.space_group_name_H-M   'P 1'
#
loop_
_entity.id
_entity.type
_entity.pdbx_description
1 polymer ?
#
loop_
_entity_poly.entity_id
_entity_poly.type
_entity_poly.pdbx_seq_one_letter_code
_entity_poly.pdbx_strand_id
1 'polypeptide(L)'
;MLLAGAPANADTSMDTEPVVEPESCVSVARIRRTRIVDDSTILFYMNGGEIFVNHLPRRCPGLRINDAFGYETSLSVLCNVEVIHVLRNIGGDLVRGPTCGLGMFEPVTADQADALLAGPGAEPKPVVPEIEPGPEAESAPEPETKAAP
;
A
#
# COMPACT_ATOMS: atom_id res chain seq x y z
N MET A 1 -11.12 -34.88 52.85
CA MET A 1 -10.18 -34.49 51.79
C MET A 1 -10.91 -33.54 50.85
N LEU A 2 -10.70 -32.23 51.02
CA LEU A 2 -11.18 -31.20 50.10
C LEU A 2 -10.16 -31.04 48.98
N LEU A 3 -10.60 -31.06 47.72
CA LEU A 3 -9.91 -30.38 46.63
C LEU A 3 -10.96 -29.64 45.80
N ALA A 4 -10.97 -28.32 45.97
CA ALA A 4 -11.67 -27.38 45.11
C ALA A 4 -10.84 -27.17 43.83
N GLY A 5 -11.47 -27.28 42.66
CA GLY A 5 -10.87 -26.91 41.37
C GLY A 5 -11.30 -25.49 40.98
N ALA A 6 -10.35 -24.62 40.66
CA ALA A 6 -10.58 -23.28 40.14
C ALA A 6 -10.79 -23.30 38.61
N PRO A 7 -11.57 -22.36 38.03
CA PRO A 7 -11.69 -22.22 36.59
C PRO A 7 -10.50 -21.43 36.01
N ALA A 8 -9.96 -21.91 34.89
CA ALA A 8 -8.99 -21.19 34.07
C ALA A 8 -9.73 -20.19 33.16
N ASN A 9 -9.43 -18.89 33.32
CA ASN A 9 -9.87 -17.85 32.39
C ASN A 9 -8.87 -17.78 31.24
N ALA A 10 -9.31 -18.14 30.03
CA ALA A 10 -8.57 -17.89 28.80
C ALA A 10 -8.94 -16.49 28.29
N ASP A 11 -7.99 -15.57 28.37
CA ASP A 11 -8.05 -14.27 27.70
C ASP A 11 -7.70 -14.51 26.22
N THR A 12 -8.72 -14.68 25.37
CA THR A 12 -8.55 -14.58 23.92
C THR A 12 -8.80 -13.14 23.54
N SER A 13 -7.75 -12.34 23.60
CA SER A 13 -7.70 -11.04 22.95
C SER A 13 -7.56 -11.31 21.45
N MET A 14 -8.71 -11.39 20.75
CA MET A 14 -8.74 -11.30 19.30
C MET A 14 -8.28 -9.89 18.93
N ASP A 15 -7.05 -9.77 18.44
CA ASP A 15 -6.59 -8.58 17.69
C ASP A 15 -7.61 -8.31 16.58
N THR A 16 -8.55 -7.42 16.88
CA THR A 16 -9.52 -6.95 15.89
C THR A 16 -8.82 -5.82 15.18
N GLU A 17 -8.20 -6.15 14.03
CA GLU A 17 -7.69 -5.12 13.13
C GLU A 17 -8.81 -4.11 12.86
N PRO A 18 -8.56 -2.79 12.97
CA PRO A 18 -9.57 -1.79 12.73
C PRO A 18 -10.06 -1.92 11.29
N VAL A 19 -11.35 -2.25 11.12
CA VAL A 19 -11.99 -2.28 9.82
C VAL A 19 -12.18 -0.84 9.36
N VAL A 20 -11.37 -0.42 8.40
CA VAL A 20 -11.51 0.90 7.76
C VAL A 20 -12.42 0.74 6.53
N GLU A 21 -13.40 1.63 6.39
CA GLU A 21 -14.38 1.54 5.30
C GLU A 21 -13.73 1.79 3.92
N PRO A 22 -14.09 0.99 2.89
CA PRO A 22 -13.61 1.21 1.53
C PRO A 22 -14.12 2.53 0.91
N GLU A 23 -13.27 3.20 0.14
CA GLU A 23 -13.62 4.41 -0.58
C GLU A 23 -14.10 4.12 -2.01
N SER A 24 -15.11 4.86 -2.48
CA SER A 24 -15.61 4.73 -3.86
C SER A 24 -14.69 5.40 -4.88
N CYS A 25 -13.96 6.44 -4.49
CA CYS A 25 -13.13 7.25 -5.39
C CYS A 25 -11.89 7.80 -4.68
N VAL A 26 -10.77 7.85 -5.39
CA VAL A 26 -9.55 8.52 -4.92
C VAL A 26 -9.18 9.71 -5.81
N SER A 27 -8.54 10.73 -5.25
CA SER A 27 -8.06 11.87 -6.04
C SER A 27 -6.85 11.51 -6.89
N VAL A 28 -6.92 11.73 -8.20
CA VAL A 28 -5.81 11.45 -9.14
C VAL A 28 -4.57 12.27 -8.79
N ALA A 29 -4.74 13.53 -8.39
CA ALA A 29 -3.64 14.42 -8.01
C ALA A 29 -2.87 13.96 -6.76
N ARG A 30 -3.49 13.10 -5.93
CA ARG A 30 -2.84 12.50 -4.77
C ARG A 30 -2.12 11.20 -5.10
N ILE A 31 -2.33 10.57 -6.26
CA ILE A 31 -1.66 9.31 -6.59
C ILE A 31 -0.17 9.59 -6.85
N ARG A 32 0.72 9.04 -6.03
CA ARG A 32 2.18 9.09 -6.26
C ARG A 32 2.64 8.04 -7.25
N ARG A 33 2.18 6.81 -7.06
CA ARG A 33 2.55 5.64 -7.86
C ARG A 33 1.50 4.57 -7.72
N THR A 34 1.47 3.68 -8.70
CA THR A 34 0.68 2.46 -8.65
C THR A 34 1.60 1.26 -8.78
N ARG A 35 1.19 0.11 -8.23
CA ARG A 35 1.88 -1.17 -8.41
C ARG A 35 0.85 -2.23 -8.75
N ILE A 36 1.07 -2.90 -9.87
CA ILE A 36 0.18 -3.99 -10.30
C ILE A 36 0.63 -5.26 -9.58
N VAL A 37 -0.24 -5.86 -8.78
CA VAL A 37 0.03 -7.09 -7.99
C VAL A 37 -0.25 -8.36 -8.80
N ASP A 38 -1.25 -8.33 -9.67
CA ASP A 38 -1.55 -9.39 -10.62
C ASP A 38 -2.53 -8.85 -11.68
N ASP A 39 -3.18 -9.74 -12.44
CA ASP A 39 -4.16 -9.31 -13.46
C ASP A 39 -5.48 -8.77 -12.87
N SER A 40 -5.67 -8.77 -11.56
CA SER A 40 -6.90 -8.37 -10.87
C SER A 40 -6.68 -7.44 -9.67
N THR A 41 -5.44 -7.08 -9.35
CA THR A 41 -5.12 -6.37 -8.11
C THR A 41 -4.11 -5.26 -8.37
N ILE A 42 -4.44 -4.04 -7.96
CA ILE A 42 -3.60 -2.85 -8.12
C ILE A 42 -3.49 -2.13 -6.78
N LEU A 43 -2.28 -1.77 -6.38
CA LEU A 43 -2.01 -0.89 -5.26
C LEU A 43 -1.86 0.55 -5.74
N PHE A 44 -2.46 1.49 -5.02
CA PHE A 44 -2.38 2.93 -5.21
C PHE A 44 -1.72 3.55 -3.99
N TYR A 45 -0.54 4.15 -4.17
CA TYR A 45 0.19 4.84 -3.11
C TYR A 45 -0.10 6.33 -3.21
N MET A 46 -0.61 6.91 -2.13
CA MET A 46 -1.09 8.29 -2.12
C MET A 46 -0.08 9.25 -1.47
N ASN A 47 -0.20 10.53 -1.83
CA ASN A 47 0.38 11.63 -1.08
C ASN A 47 -0.22 11.60 0.33
N GLY A 48 0.63 11.47 1.35
CA GLY A 48 0.20 11.35 2.76
C GLY A 48 0.48 10.00 3.38
N GLY A 49 0.91 9.01 2.60
CA GLY A 49 1.31 7.68 3.09
C GLY A 49 0.17 6.65 3.08
N GLU A 50 -1.07 7.05 2.77
CA GLU A 50 -2.16 6.09 2.57
C GLU A 50 -1.87 5.18 1.38
N ILE A 51 -2.24 3.91 1.52
CA ILE A 51 -2.15 2.91 0.46
C ILE A 51 -3.55 2.32 0.30
N PHE A 52 -4.01 2.24 -0.95
CA PHE A 52 -5.26 1.56 -1.28
C PHE A 52 -4.97 0.34 -2.16
N VAL A 53 -5.60 -0.78 -1.85
CA VAL A 53 -5.75 -1.90 -2.78
C VAL A 53 -7.05 -1.73 -3.55
N ASN A 54 -6.98 -1.98 -4.86
CA ASN A 54 -8.14 -2.03 -5.74
C ASN A 54 -8.21 -3.41 -6.38
N HIS A 55 -9.18 -4.21 -5.95
CA HIS A 55 -9.48 -5.49 -6.57
C HIS A 55 -10.44 -5.30 -7.73
N LEU A 56 -9.97 -5.57 -8.95
CA LEU A 56 -10.76 -5.45 -10.16
C LEU A 56 -11.89 -6.50 -10.12
N PRO A 57 -13.14 -6.12 -10.46
CA PRO A 57 -14.29 -7.03 -10.42
C PRO A 57 -14.17 -8.19 -11.41
N ARG A 58 -13.31 -8.05 -12.42
CA ARG A 58 -12.95 -9.10 -13.37
C ARG A 58 -11.46 -9.03 -13.67
N ARG A 59 -10.85 -10.19 -13.91
CA ARG A 59 -9.47 -10.28 -14.39
C ARG A 59 -9.27 -9.42 -15.64
N CYS A 60 -8.17 -8.67 -15.65
CA CYS A 60 -7.74 -7.77 -16.70
C CYS A 60 -6.59 -8.39 -17.52
N PRO A 61 -6.86 -8.96 -18.70
CA PRO A 61 -5.85 -9.73 -19.43
C PRO A 61 -4.63 -8.89 -19.80
N GLY A 62 -3.46 -9.36 -19.36
CA GLY A 62 -2.18 -8.75 -19.68
C GLY A 62 -1.80 -7.56 -18.81
N LEU A 63 -2.59 -7.23 -17.78
CA LEU A 63 -2.27 -6.13 -16.87
C LEU A 63 -0.92 -6.35 -16.18
N ARG A 64 -0.67 -7.54 -15.61
CA ARG A 64 0.60 -7.81 -14.91
C ARG A 64 1.79 -7.88 -15.86
N ILE A 65 1.67 -8.55 -17.00
CA ILE A 65 2.82 -8.72 -17.89
C ILE A 65 3.27 -7.43 -18.58
N ASN A 66 2.35 -6.49 -18.80
CA ASN A 66 2.71 -5.18 -19.34
C ASN A 66 3.13 -4.18 -18.26
N ASP A 67 2.76 -4.44 -17.00
CA ASP A 67 3.05 -3.60 -15.83
C ASP A 67 2.73 -2.11 -16.02
N ALA A 68 1.72 -1.82 -16.86
CA ALA A 68 1.32 -0.47 -17.19
C ALA A 68 -0.16 -0.41 -17.58
N PHE A 69 -0.83 0.65 -17.14
CA PHE A 69 -2.19 0.99 -17.55
C PHE A 69 -2.37 2.50 -17.62
N GLY A 70 -3.36 2.94 -18.38
CA GLY A 70 -3.83 4.31 -18.42
C GLY A 70 -5.29 4.41 -17.99
N TYR A 71 -5.72 5.62 -17.69
CA TYR A 71 -7.11 5.97 -17.39
C TYR A 71 -7.37 7.40 -17.87
N GLU A 72 -8.64 7.70 -18.10
CA GLU A 72 -9.12 9.02 -18.51
C GLU A 72 -10.34 9.34 -17.66
N THR A 73 -10.26 10.41 -16.87
CA THR A 73 -11.36 10.86 -16.01
C THR A 73 -11.73 12.30 -16.34
N SER A 74 -13.02 12.63 -16.23
CA SER A 74 -13.53 14.00 -16.35
C SER A 74 -13.55 14.76 -15.01
N LEU A 75 -13.44 14.06 -13.87
CA LEU A 75 -13.70 14.62 -12.54
C LEU A 75 -12.46 14.75 -11.64
N SER A 76 -11.25 14.57 -12.19
CA SER A 76 -9.97 14.58 -11.42
C SER A 76 -9.92 13.57 -10.26
N VAL A 77 -10.82 12.59 -10.27
CA VAL A 77 -10.91 11.48 -9.32
C VAL A 77 -10.99 10.18 -10.11
N LEU A 78 -10.47 9.09 -9.55
CA LEU A 78 -10.60 7.76 -10.12
C LEU A 78 -11.56 6.97 -9.23
N CYS A 79 -12.68 6.52 -9.80
CA CYS A 79 -13.76 5.86 -9.05
C CYS A 79 -13.88 4.38 -9.41
N ASN A 80 -14.52 3.61 -8.53
CA ASN A 80 -14.85 2.20 -8.74
C ASN A 80 -15.74 1.94 -9.97
N VAL A 81 -16.45 2.96 -10.47
CA VAL A 81 -17.26 2.89 -11.69
C VAL A 81 -16.48 3.26 -12.95
N GLU A 82 -15.25 3.75 -12.83
CA GLU A 82 -14.38 4.07 -13.96
C GLU A 82 -13.64 2.84 -14.49
N VAL A 83 -13.00 3.02 -15.64
CA VAL A 83 -12.27 1.97 -16.33
C VAL A 83 -10.83 2.37 -16.58
N ILE A 84 -9.93 1.40 -16.49
CA ILE A 84 -8.54 1.49 -16.93
C ILE A 84 -8.36 0.76 -18.25
N HIS A 85 -7.26 1.03 -18.94
CA HIS A 85 -6.83 0.26 -20.10
C HIS A 85 -5.37 -0.13 -19.95
N VAL A 86 -5.04 -1.39 -20.25
CA VAL A 86 -3.65 -1.84 -20.24
C VAL A 86 -2.86 -1.07 -21.30
N LEU A 87 -1.64 -0.66 -20.98
CA LEU A 87 -0.72 -0.04 -21.94
C LEU A 87 0.29 -1.08 -22.38
N ARG A 88 0.33 -1.41 -23.67
CA ARG A 88 1.26 -2.39 -24.23
C ARG A 88 2.38 -1.67 -24.94
N ASN A 89 3.62 -2.12 -24.74
CA ASN A 89 4.75 -1.65 -25.54
C ASN A 89 4.92 -2.55 -26.76
N ILE A 90 4.64 -2.03 -27.95
CA ILE A 90 4.77 -2.75 -29.22
C ILE A 90 5.72 -1.94 -30.10
N GLY A 91 6.92 -2.48 -30.35
CA GLY A 91 7.90 -1.82 -31.22
C GLY A 91 8.39 -0.46 -30.69
N GLY A 92 8.30 -0.19 -29.38
CA GLY A 92 8.64 1.08 -28.77
C GLY A 92 7.46 2.03 -28.56
N ASP A 93 6.31 1.74 -29.18
CA ASP A 93 5.10 2.55 -29.03
C ASP A 93 4.20 2.02 -27.91
N LEU A 94 3.62 2.95 -27.13
CA LEU A 94 2.59 2.62 -26.14
C LEU A 94 1.21 2.56 -26.82
N VAL A 95 0.65 1.36 -26.91
CA VAL A 95 -0.63 1.09 -27.55
C VAL A 95 -1.66 0.64 -26.53
N ARG A 96 -2.87 1.19 -26.62
CA ARG A 96 -4.01 0.82 -25.78
C ARG A 96 -4.37 -0.66 -25.96
N GLY A 97 -4.50 -1.36 -24.84
CA GLY A 97 -4.90 -2.76 -24.74
C GLY A 97 -6.32 -2.93 -24.18
N PRO A 98 -6.62 -4.09 -23.58
CA PRO A 98 -7.92 -4.37 -22.96
C PRO A 98 -8.33 -3.33 -21.92
N THR A 99 -9.64 -3.11 -21.81
CA THR A 99 -10.27 -2.20 -20.84
C THR A 99 -10.89 -3.00 -19.69
N CYS A 100 -10.69 -2.53 -18.46
CA CYS A 100 -11.09 -3.22 -17.24
C CYS A 100 -11.71 -2.23 -16.26
N GLY A 101 -12.81 -2.62 -15.61
CA GLY A 101 -13.41 -1.79 -14.56
C GLY A 101 -12.56 -1.82 -13.29
N LEU A 102 -12.65 -0.75 -12.51
CA LEU A 102 -12.07 -0.68 -11.17
C LEU A 102 -13.03 -1.29 -10.13
N GLY A 103 -12.49 -1.61 -8.96
CA GLY A 103 -13.24 -1.96 -7.76
C GLY A 103 -13.22 -0.83 -6.74
N MET A 104 -13.56 -1.16 -5.49
CA MET A 104 -13.43 -0.23 -4.36
C MET A 104 -11.97 0.03 -4.02
N PHE A 105 -11.69 1.17 -3.39
CA PHE A 105 -10.37 1.50 -2.86
C PHE A 105 -10.34 1.15 -1.38
N GLU A 106 -9.78 -0.01 -1.08
CA GLU A 106 -9.70 -0.54 0.28
C GLU A 106 -8.38 -0.10 0.91
N PRO A 107 -8.38 0.65 2.02
CA PRO A 107 -7.16 1.09 2.67
C PRO A 107 -6.42 -0.12 3.27
N VAL A 108 -5.09 -0.14 3.09
CA VAL A 108 -4.21 -1.19 3.60
C VAL A 108 -2.99 -0.59 4.29
N THR A 109 -2.42 -1.33 5.25
CA THR A 109 -1.13 -0.99 5.85
C THR A 109 0.02 -1.25 4.86
N ALA A 110 1.20 -0.70 5.15
CA ALA A 110 2.40 -1.00 4.39
C ALA A 110 2.72 -2.51 4.39
N ASP A 111 2.62 -3.16 5.56
CA ASP A 111 2.87 -4.60 5.70
C ASP A 111 1.87 -5.43 4.87
N GLN A 112 0.60 -5.04 4.86
CA GLN A 112 -0.42 -5.69 4.02
C GLN A 112 -0.12 -5.50 2.53
N ALA A 113 0.29 -4.30 2.12
CA ALA A 113 0.68 -4.01 0.73
C ALA A 113 1.92 -4.84 0.30
N ASP A 114 2.91 -4.98 1.17
CA ASP A 114 4.11 -5.78 0.92
C ASP A 114 3.78 -7.28 0.84
N ALA A 115 2.90 -7.78 1.71
CA ALA A 115 2.40 -9.15 1.64
C ALA A 115 1.69 -9.44 0.31
N LEU A 116 0.86 -8.49 -0.17
CA LEU A 116 0.21 -8.60 -1.49
C LEU A 116 1.24 -8.67 -2.62
N LEU A 117 2.27 -7.82 -2.59
CA LEU A 117 3.32 -7.81 -3.61
C LEU A 117 4.20 -9.06 -3.59
N ALA A 118 4.42 -9.65 -2.41
CA ALA A 118 5.19 -10.87 -2.25
C ALA A 118 4.46 -12.11 -2.81
N GLY A 119 3.13 -12.06 -2.88
CA GLY A 119 2.28 -13.07 -3.51
C GLY A 119 1.99 -14.29 -2.61
N PRO A 120 1.05 -15.17 -3.01
CA PRO A 120 0.69 -16.35 -2.25
C PRO A 120 1.87 -17.33 -2.22
N GLY A 121 2.51 -17.47 -1.05
CA GLY A 121 3.66 -18.36 -0.83
C GLY A 121 4.93 -17.67 -0.35
N ALA A 122 4.93 -16.34 -0.24
CA ALA A 122 5.98 -15.64 0.51
C ALA A 122 5.68 -15.78 2.01
N GLU A 123 6.52 -16.54 2.73
CA GLU A 123 6.53 -16.48 4.18
C GLU A 123 6.77 -15.02 4.61
N PRO A 124 6.01 -14.47 5.57
CA PRO A 124 6.25 -13.12 6.05
C PRO A 124 7.67 -13.06 6.58
N LYS A 125 8.53 -12.27 5.93
CA LYS A 125 9.85 -11.98 6.49
C LYS A 125 9.61 -11.34 7.85
N PRO A 126 10.28 -11.81 8.93
CA PRO A 126 10.16 -11.18 10.22
C PRO A 126 10.37 -9.69 10.05
N VAL A 127 9.37 -8.90 10.42
CA VAL A 127 9.50 -7.44 10.55
C VAL A 127 10.53 -7.26 11.66
N VAL A 128 11.80 -7.18 11.29
CA VAL A 128 12.81 -6.61 12.18
C VAL A 128 12.42 -5.15 12.29
N PRO A 129 12.03 -4.65 13.48
CA PRO A 129 11.79 -3.23 13.65
C PRO A 129 13.05 -2.54 13.17
N GLU A 130 12.91 -1.72 12.12
CA GLU A 130 13.98 -0.86 11.67
C GLU A 130 14.30 0.02 12.88
N ILE A 131 15.35 -0.33 13.61
CA ILE A 131 15.90 0.53 14.65
C ILE A 131 16.49 1.69 13.86
N GLU A 132 15.66 2.70 13.63
CA GLU A 132 16.09 4.02 13.19
C GLU A 132 17.35 4.36 14.00
N PRO A 133 18.53 4.54 13.37
CA PRO A 133 19.70 4.99 14.10
C PRO A 133 19.32 6.32 14.73
N GLY A 134 19.31 6.35 16.07
CA GLY A 134 18.94 7.52 16.84
C GLY A 134 19.73 8.75 16.39
N PRO A 135 19.20 9.96 16.62
CA PRO A 135 19.77 11.19 16.09
C PRO A 135 21.23 11.29 16.50
N GLU A 136 22.12 11.35 15.50
CA GLU A 136 23.52 11.67 15.68
C GLU A 136 23.62 12.94 16.51
N ALA A 137 24.31 12.83 17.66
CA ALA A 137 24.48 13.92 18.60
C ALA A 137 25.12 15.12 17.90
N GLU A 138 24.37 16.23 17.92
CA GLU A 138 24.79 17.56 17.52
C GLU A 138 26.15 17.89 18.16
N SER A 139 27.14 18.15 17.32
CA SER A 139 28.49 18.52 17.73
C SER A 139 28.45 19.93 18.32
N ALA A 140 28.84 20.04 19.59
CA ALA A 140 28.89 21.31 20.32
C ALA A 140 29.78 22.35 19.61
N PRO A 141 29.44 23.65 19.65
CA PRO A 141 30.31 24.70 19.12
C PRO A 141 31.54 24.90 20.02
N GLU A 142 32.69 25.09 19.38
CA GLU A 142 33.99 25.42 20.00
C GLU A 142 33.93 26.75 20.79
N PRO A 143 34.63 26.87 21.93
CA PRO A 143 34.68 28.13 22.66
C PRO A 143 35.64 29.12 21.99
N GLU A 144 35.11 30.17 21.36
CA GLU A 144 35.89 31.31 20.91
C GLU A 144 36.47 32.07 22.12
N THR A 145 37.78 31.95 22.33
CA THR A 145 38.51 32.72 23.33
C THR A 145 38.72 34.14 22.83
N LYS A 146 37.98 35.08 23.42
CA LYS A 146 38.21 36.52 23.33
C LYS A 146 39.58 36.88 23.91
N ALA A 147 40.51 37.29 23.07
CA ALA A 147 41.70 38.03 23.48
C ALA A 147 41.67 39.43 22.86
N ALA A 148 41.53 40.42 23.73
CA ALA A 148 41.84 41.84 23.55
C ALA A 148 42.54 42.29 24.84
N PRO A 149 43.36 43.36 24.87
CA PRO A 149 43.67 44.34 23.82
C PRO A 149 45.07 44.19 23.19
#